data_AF-A0A972ZGF8-F1
#
_entry.id   AF-A0A972ZGF8-F1
#
_cell.length_a   1.000
_cell.length_b   1.000
_cell.length_c   1.000
_cell.angle_alpha   90.00
_cell.angle_beta   90.00
_cell.angle_gamma   90.00
#
_symmetry.space_group_name_H-M   'P 1'
#
loop_
_entity.id
_entity.type
_entity.pdbx_description
1 polymer ?
#
loop_
_entity_poly.entity_id
_entity_poly.type
_entity_poly.pdbx_seq_one_letter_code
_entity_poly.pdbx_strand_id
1 'polypeptide(L)'
;MRQLKISKQITNRESLSLDRYLQEIGKYDLLTADDEVRLTKAIKEGFDMPLDTTEYKRAKRALDKLIKGNLRFVVSVAKQYQNQGLTLGDL
;
A
#
# COMPACT_ATOMS: atom_id res chain seq x y z
N MET A 1 -29.24 5.47 41.96
CA MET A 1 -28.87 4.97 40.61
C MET A 1 -27.35 4.96 40.52
N ARG A 2 -26.71 3.81 40.25
CA ARG A 2 -25.25 3.68 40.23
C ARG A 2 -24.69 4.35 38.97
N GLN A 3 -23.70 5.22 39.15
CA GLN A 3 -23.03 5.96 38.09
C GLN A 3 -22.20 4.99 37.24
N LEU A 4 -22.60 4.79 35.99
CA LEU A 4 -21.80 4.04 35.01
C LEU A 4 -20.59 4.89 34.64
N LYS A 5 -19.45 4.65 35.29
CA LYS A 5 -18.15 5.16 34.84
C LYS A 5 -17.79 4.43 33.55
N ILE A 6 -18.18 4.98 32.41
CA ILE A 6 -17.65 4.57 31.11
C ILE A 6 -16.20 5.07 31.05
N SER A 7 -15.28 4.27 31.57
CA SER A 7 -13.87 4.44 31.25
C SER A 7 -13.75 4.31 29.73
N LYS A 8 -13.31 5.38 29.05
CA LYS A 8 -12.92 5.29 27.64
C LYS A 8 -11.79 4.28 27.54
N GLN A 9 -12.11 3.00 27.31
CA GLN A 9 -11.16 2.08 26.73
C GLN A 9 -10.93 2.59 25.31
N ILE A 10 -9.95 3.47 25.16
CA ILE A 10 -9.38 3.80 23.86
C ILE A 10 -8.64 2.52 23.47
N THR A 11 -9.37 1.53 22.94
CA THR A 11 -8.74 0.44 22.21
C THR A 11 -8.00 1.15 21.08
N ASN A 12 -6.67 1.02 21.05
CA ASN A 12 -5.78 1.69 20.11
C ASN A 12 -6.07 1.21 18.67
N ARG A 13 -7.19 1.65 18.08
CA ARG A 13 -7.71 1.13 16.81
C ARG A 13 -6.80 1.50 15.65
N GLU A 14 -6.14 2.65 15.71
CA GLU A 14 -5.18 3.11 14.70
C GLU A 14 -3.98 2.17 14.62
N SER A 15 -3.47 1.70 15.77
CA SER A 15 -2.38 0.71 15.78
C SER A 15 -2.85 -0.61 15.17
N LEU A 16 -4.07 -1.08 15.49
CA LEU A 16 -4.60 -2.32 14.92
C LEU A 16 -4.77 -2.26 13.39
N SER A 17 -5.27 -1.15 12.85
CA SER A 17 -5.41 -0.98 11.40
C SER A 17 -4.06 -0.90 10.69
N LEU A 18 -3.10 -0.19 11.28
CA LEU A 18 -1.75 -0.06 10.75
C LEU A 18 -1.02 -1.42 10.77
N ASP A 19 -1.08 -2.14 11.88
CA ASP A 19 -0.47 -3.47 12.02
C ASP A 19 -1.03 -4.45 10.97
N ARG A 20 -2.34 -4.42 10.75
CA ARG A 20 -2.98 -5.23 9.71
C ARG A 20 -2.48 -4.84 8.31
N TYR A 21 -2.40 -3.55 8.01
CA TYR A 21 -1.87 -3.07 6.74
C TYR A 21 -0.42 -3.52 6.52
N LEU A 22 0.44 -3.38 7.53
CA LEU A 22 1.84 -3.83 7.47
C LEU A 22 1.96 -5.34 7.22
N GLN A 23 1.09 -6.15 7.84
CA GLN A 23 1.00 -7.59 7.57
C GLN A 23 0.53 -7.89 6.15
N GLU A 24 -0.45 -7.15 5.62
CA GLU A 24 -0.98 -7.34 4.28
C GLU A 24 0.06 -7.01 3.21
N ILE A 25 0.75 -5.87 3.32
CA ILE A 25 1.80 -5.50 2.36
C ILE A 25 3.04 -6.40 2.44
N GLY A 26 3.28 -7.03 3.60
CA GLY A 26 4.35 -8.00 3.80
C GLY A 26 4.16 -9.29 3.00
N LYS A 27 2.95 -9.57 2.51
CA LYS A 27 2.65 -10.76 1.68
C LYS A 27 3.02 -10.59 0.21
N TYR A 28 3.26 -9.36 -0.25
CA TYR A 28 3.66 -9.12 -1.62
C TYR A 28 5.16 -9.38 -1.79
N ASP A 29 5.51 -10.11 -2.85
CA ASP A 29 6.89 -10.41 -3.20
C ASP A 29 7.65 -9.12 -3.55
N LEU A 30 8.93 -9.07 -3.17
CA LEU A 30 9.82 -7.99 -3.57
C LEU A 30 10.11 -8.11 -5.07
N LEU A 31 10.09 -6.98 -5.76
CA LEU A 31 10.43 -6.90 -7.16
C LEU A 31 11.94 -6.77 -7.32
N THR A 32 12.48 -7.45 -8.34
CA THR A 32 13.85 -7.20 -8.80
C THR A 32 13.87 -6.00 -9.76
N ALA A 33 15.04 -5.41 -9.96
CA ALA A 33 15.19 -4.31 -10.93
C ALA A 33 14.73 -4.72 -12.35
N ASP A 34 15.01 -5.96 -12.76
CA ASP A 34 14.58 -6.48 -14.06
C ASP A 34 13.05 -6.62 -14.14
N ASP A 35 12.40 -7.02 -13.03
CA ASP A 35 10.94 -7.08 -12.97
C ASP A 35 10.31 -5.69 -13.13
N GLU A 36 10.89 -4.66 -12.49
CA GLU A 36 10.41 -3.28 -12.60
C GLU A 36 10.49 -2.76 -14.03
N VAL A 37 11.63 -3.00 -14.71
CA VAL A 37 11.79 -2.63 -16.12
C VAL A 37 10.75 -3.34 -17.00
N ARG A 38 10.54 -4.64 -16.80
CA ARG A 38 9.57 -5.42 -17.57
C ARG A 38 8.14 -4.96 -17.32
N LEU A 39 7.75 -4.72 -16.07
CA LEU A 39 6.42 -4.24 -15.71
C LEU A 39 6.17 -2.85 -16.30
N THR A 40 7.14 -1.94 -16.18
CA THR A 40 7.02 -0.56 -16.68
C THR A 40 6.86 -0.51 -18.20
N LYS A 41 7.59 -1.36 -18.94
CA LYS A 41 7.41 -1.50 -20.40
C LYS A 41 5.99 -1.97 -20.75
N ALA A 42 5.52 -3.04 -20.09
CA ALA A 42 4.18 -3.56 -20.32
C ALA A 42 3.06 -2.57 -19.97
N ILE A 43 3.26 -1.77 -18.91
CA ILE A 43 2.35 -0.67 -18.54
C ILE A 43 2.29 0.33 -19.69
N LYS A 44 3.45 0.85 -20.13
CA LYS A 44 3.51 1.85 -21.21
C LYS A 44 2.80 1.37 -22.47
N GLU A 45 3.12 0.17 -22.94
CA GLU A 45 2.56 -0.38 -24.19
C GLU A 45 1.05 -0.63 -24.10
N GLY A 46 0.55 -1.12 -22.97
CA GLY A 46 -0.87 -1.47 -22.85
C GLY A 46 -1.79 -0.31 -22.48
N PHE A 47 -1.29 0.77 -21.90
CA PHE A 47 -2.10 1.98 -21.63
C PHE A 47 -2.34 2.84 -22.89
N ASP A 48 -1.53 2.68 -23.93
CA ASP A 48 -1.76 3.29 -25.25
C ASP A 48 -2.87 2.59 -26.05
N MET A 49 -3.36 1.44 -25.57
CA MET A 49 -4.40 0.65 -26.22
C MET A 49 -5.81 1.03 -25.73
N PRO A 50 -6.88 0.78 -26.52
CA PRO A 50 -8.25 1.03 -26.09
C PRO A 50 -8.63 0.28 -24.80
N LEU A 51 -9.48 0.89 -23.97
CA LEU A 51 -9.79 0.47 -22.59
C LEU A 51 -10.28 -0.99 -22.46
N ASP A 52 -10.99 -1.51 -23.45
CA ASP A 52 -11.61 -2.84 -23.39
C ASP A 52 -10.70 -3.97 -23.86
N THR A 53 -9.49 -3.64 -24.32
CA THR A 53 -8.53 -4.60 -24.87
C THR A 53 -7.89 -5.48 -23.79
N THR A 54 -7.37 -6.62 -24.23
CA THR A 54 -6.65 -7.56 -23.35
C THR A 54 -5.34 -6.93 -22.86
N GLU A 55 -4.71 -6.13 -23.72
CA GLU A 55 -3.48 -5.39 -23.51
C GLU A 55 -3.66 -4.35 -22.40
N TYR A 56 -4.73 -3.56 -22.43
CA TYR A 56 -5.06 -2.62 -21.36
C TYR A 56 -5.27 -3.34 -20.02
N LYS A 57 -6.01 -4.46 -20.02
CA LYS A 57 -6.20 -5.28 -18.80
C LYS A 57 -4.89 -5.83 -18.27
N ARG A 58 -3.94 -6.20 -19.15
CA ARG A 58 -2.59 -6.66 -18.77
C ARG A 58 -1.76 -5.53 -18.19
N ALA A 59 -1.77 -4.35 -18.79
CA ALA A 59 -1.09 -3.16 -18.26
C ALA A 59 -1.61 -2.77 -16.89
N LYS A 60 -2.93 -2.81 -16.68
CA LYS A 60 -3.54 -2.57 -15.37
C LYS A 60 -3.07 -3.57 -14.30
N ARG A 61 -2.96 -4.86 -14.65
CA ARG A 61 -2.40 -5.89 -13.74
C ARG A 61 -0.91 -5.68 -13.47
N ALA A 62 -0.15 -5.26 -14.47
CA ALA A 62 1.27 -4.95 -14.31
C ALA A 62 1.47 -3.75 -13.38
N LEU A 63 0.65 -2.71 -13.52
CA LEU A 63 0.63 -1.54 -12.63
C LEU A 63 0.30 -1.93 -11.19
N ASP A 64 -0.75 -2.74 -10.99
CA ASP A 64 -1.13 -3.22 -9.66
C ASP A 64 0.00 -4.03 -9.00
N LYS A 65 0.67 -4.90 -9.77
CA LYS A 65 1.85 -5.64 -9.27
C LYS A 65 3.01 -4.72 -8.91
N LEU A 66 3.30 -3.71 -9.76
CA LEU A 66 4.37 -2.75 -9.53
C LEU A 66 4.14 -1.93 -8.26
N ILE A 67 2.91 -1.45 -8.05
CA ILE A 67 2.51 -0.69 -6.86
C ILE A 67 2.64 -1.57 -5.62
N LYS A 68 2.03 -2.76 -5.63
CA LYS A 68 2.00 -3.67 -4.47
C LYS A 68 3.39 -4.12 -4.03
N GLY A 69 4.28 -4.42 -4.98
CA GLY A 69 5.67 -4.78 -4.69
C GLY A 69 6.47 -3.66 -4.01
N ASN A 70 6.06 -2.40 -4.21
CA ASN A 70 6.74 -1.21 -3.69
C ASN A 70 6.12 -0.61 -2.41
N LEU A 71 5.01 -1.14 -1.91
CA LEU A 71 4.36 -0.60 -0.70
C LEU A 71 5.28 -0.62 0.54
N ARG A 72 6.13 -1.65 0.66
CA ARG A 72 7.11 -1.76 1.75
C ARG A 72 8.17 -0.65 1.68
N PHE A 73 8.56 -0.23 0.47
CA PHE A 73 9.49 0.86 0.27
C PHE A 73 8.87 2.20 0.70
N VAL A 74 7.62 2.47 0.33
CA VAL A 74 6.88 3.66 0.78
C VAL A 74 6.88 3.76 2.31
N VAL A 75 6.50 2.67 3.00
CA VAL A 75 6.53 2.64 4.47
C VAL A 75 7.95 2.86 5.03
N SER A 76 8.99 2.34 4.37
CA SER A 76 10.37 2.55 4.81
C SER A 76 10.81 4.01 4.73
N VAL A 77 10.33 4.76 3.73
CA VAL A 77 10.57 6.20 3.59
C VAL A 77 9.71 6.98 4.58
N ALA A 78 8.41 6.68 4.68
CA ALA A 78 7.47 7.33 5.60
C ALA A 78 7.93 7.25 7.07
N LYS A 79 8.53 6.12 7.48
CA LYS A 79 9.14 5.95 8.81
C LYS A 79 10.19 7.01 9.15
N GLN A 80 10.90 7.57 8.16
CA GLN A 80 11.91 8.61 8.37
C GLN A 80 11.29 9.97 8.73
N TYR A 81 10.00 10.16 8.45
CA TYR A 81 9.25 11.40 8.71
C TYR A 81 8.32 11.32 9.92
N GLN A 82 8.42 10.25 10.73
CA GLN A 82 7.65 10.13 11.96
C GLN A 82 7.99 11.25 12.95
N ASN A 83 7.02 11.57 13.83
CA ASN A 83 7.11 12.61 14.86
C ASN A 83 7.18 14.06 14.31
N GLN A 84 6.79 14.28 13.05
CA GLN A 84 6.70 15.61 12.43
C GLN A 84 5.26 16.18 12.40
N GLY A 85 4.37 15.67 13.25
CA GLY A 85 2.99 16.15 13.38
C GLY A 85 1.93 15.37 12.61
N LEU A 86 2.32 14.31 11.89
CA LEU A 86 1.42 13.34 11.26
C LEU A 86 1.67 11.93 11.82
N THR A 87 0.62 11.10 11.85
CA THR A 87 0.76 9.69 12.23
C THR A 87 1.37 8.89 11.08
N LEU A 88 1.96 7.73 11.38
CA LEU A 88 2.48 6.84 10.32
C LEU A 88 1.37 6.30 9.40
N GLY A 89 0.11 6.30 9.84
CA GLY A 89 -1.01 5.92 8.98
C GLY A 89 -1.37 6.99 7.94
N ASP A 90 -1.05 8.25 8.23
CA ASP A 90 -1.32 9.40 7.33
C ASP A 90 -0.16 9.70 6.38
N LEU A 91 1.07 9.34 6.76
CA LEU A 91 2.30 9.49 5.96
C LEU A 91 2.39 8.46 4.83
#